data_AF-A0A4U7D3D4-F1
#
_entry.id   AF-A0A4U7D3D4-F1
#
_cell.length_a   1.000
_cell.length_b   1.000
_cell.length_c   1.000
_cell.angle_alpha   90.00
_cell.angle_beta   90.00
_cell.angle_gamma   90.00
#
_symmetry.space_group_name_H-M   'P 1'
#
loop_
_entity.id
_entity.type
_entity.pdbx_description
1 polymer ?
#
loop_
_entity_poly.entity_id
_entity_poly.type
_entity_poly.pdbx_seq_one_letter_code
_entity_poly.pdbx_strand_id
1 'polypeptide(L)'
;MLALFVGFGLVVGVLFGFFGMGGSFLVTPALLMLDYPAPVAVGSGMAFVFGTAVIATLKHHDLGQVDYKLGVIMITGTTIGIEAGRASVYYLESMGLAGGVISVAYVVLLGGVGAMVTRDALKGDSDGGIDHEAADKDLDEYEIPEIAKKIQQTVRIPPMVTLRGDVRVSAWVITAVAFATGVLSGFLGVGGGFIRMPAMIYAIGVPVPVAVGTDLFEIVFSGGLGSYLYGQGGGVNLGIVAPLLFGSALGARVGSAATAVVNSDDIKVYFGGMLLVGSIAVGIGEVGSYLGNSTLELLGLVLVIGAAVVVAFAVLYTTVTSLRVTRQQQTSAAD
;
A
#
# COMPACT_ATOMS: atom_id res chain seq x y z
N MET A 1 22.33 -2.10 13.47
CA MET A 1 21.49 -1.20 12.65
C MET A 1 21.34 -1.71 11.21
N LEU A 2 22.40 -1.80 10.39
CA LEU A 2 22.27 -2.24 8.98
C LEU A 2 21.57 -3.60 8.80
N ALA A 3 22.02 -4.65 9.51
CA ALA A 3 21.41 -5.98 9.41
C ALA A 3 19.93 -6.01 9.82
N LEU A 4 19.53 -5.17 10.79
CA LEU A 4 18.14 -5.02 11.22
C LEU A 4 17.29 -4.46 10.07
N PHE A 5 17.74 -3.37 9.43
CA PHE A 5 17.01 -2.76 8.33
C PHE A 5 17.00 -3.64 7.07
N VAL A 6 18.08 -4.38 6.78
CA VAL A 6 18.05 -5.37 5.68
C VAL A 6 17.05 -6.49 5.99
N GLY A 7 17.06 -7.04 7.21
CA GLY A 7 16.14 -8.09 7.61
C GLY A 7 14.68 -7.65 7.61
N PHE A 8 14.39 -6.49 8.19
CA PHE A 8 13.05 -5.90 8.15
C PHE A 8 12.63 -5.56 6.72
N GLY A 9 13.55 -5.01 5.93
CA GLY A 9 13.35 -4.77 4.50
C GLY A 9 12.98 -6.03 3.74
N LEU A 10 13.63 -7.17 4.01
CA LEU A 10 13.30 -8.47 3.42
C LEU A 10 11.88 -8.91 3.77
N VAL A 11 11.49 -8.83 5.04
CA VAL A 11 10.13 -9.18 5.48
C VAL A 11 9.10 -8.29 4.81
N VAL A 12 9.29 -6.97 4.88
CA VAL A 12 8.42 -5.99 4.21
C VAL A 12 8.40 -6.22 2.71
N GLY A 13 9.52 -6.62 2.10
CA GLY A 13 9.63 -6.99 0.69
C GLY A 13 8.79 -8.18 0.33
N VAL A 14 8.81 -9.26 1.12
CA VAL A 14 7.95 -10.44 0.90
C VAL A 14 6.48 -10.01 0.91
N LEU A 15 6.08 -9.23 1.91
CA LEU A 15 4.70 -8.75 2.05
C LEU A 15 4.31 -7.79 0.92
N PHE A 16 5.19 -6.86 0.56
CA PHE A 16 4.97 -5.94 -0.55
C PHE A 16 4.86 -6.68 -1.89
N GLY A 17 5.77 -7.62 -2.16
CA GLY A 17 5.73 -8.42 -3.38
C GLY A 17 4.48 -9.29 -3.45
N PHE A 18 3.98 -9.75 -2.30
CA PHE A 18 2.79 -10.59 -2.19
C PHE A 18 1.47 -9.80 -2.31
N PHE A 19 1.34 -8.69 -1.60
CA PHE A 19 0.11 -7.88 -1.62
C PHE A 19 0.07 -6.83 -2.73
N GLY A 20 1.21 -6.50 -3.35
CA GLY A 20 1.32 -5.45 -4.37
C GLY A 20 1.02 -4.02 -3.88
N MET A 21 0.71 -3.84 -2.59
CA MET A 21 0.37 -2.58 -1.97
C MET A 21 1.61 -2.01 -1.26
N GLY A 22 2.12 -0.86 -1.73
CA GLY A 22 3.37 -0.23 -1.29
C GLY A 22 3.72 -0.43 0.20
N GLY A 23 4.83 -1.13 0.49
CA GLY A 23 5.14 -1.64 1.83
C GLY A 23 5.45 -0.60 2.93
N SER A 24 5.34 0.70 2.64
CA SER A 24 5.65 1.76 3.62
C SER A 24 4.63 1.88 4.75
N PHE A 25 3.43 1.31 4.61
CA PHE A 25 2.44 1.31 5.69
C PHE A 25 2.93 0.62 6.98
N LEU A 26 3.97 -0.21 6.90
CA LEU A 26 4.70 -0.71 8.06
C LEU A 26 5.97 0.08 8.40
N VAL A 27 6.63 0.65 7.38
CA VAL A 27 7.94 1.28 7.55
C VAL A 27 7.80 2.57 8.34
N THR A 28 6.89 3.48 7.97
CA THR A 28 6.73 4.74 8.69
C THR A 28 6.41 4.54 10.18
N PRO A 29 5.38 3.75 10.59
CA PRO A 29 5.11 3.56 12.01
C PRO A 29 6.27 2.87 12.75
N ALA A 30 6.97 1.93 12.11
CA ALA A 30 8.17 1.33 12.71
C ALA A 30 9.29 2.36 12.92
N LEU A 31 9.48 3.31 12.01
CA LEU A 31 10.46 4.39 12.18
C LEU A 31 10.04 5.37 13.27
N LEU A 32 8.76 5.72 13.38
CA LEU A 32 8.25 6.54 14.48
C LEU A 32 8.48 5.88 15.84
N MET A 33 8.23 4.57 15.95
CA MET A 33 8.49 3.79 17.16
C MET A 33 9.97 3.60 17.49
N LEU A 34 10.86 3.84 16.51
CA LEU A 34 12.31 3.86 16.71
C LEU A 34 12.82 5.29 17.02
N ASP A 35 11.92 6.18 17.45
CA ASP A 35 12.20 7.58 17.80
C ASP A 35 12.78 8.44 16.66
N TYR A 36 12.48 8.08 15.40
CA TYR A 36 12.80 8.97 14.29
C TYR A 36 11.79 10.13 14.21
N PRO A 37 12.25 11.37 13.93
CA PRO A 37 11.37 12.50 13.72
C PRO A 37 10.33 12.21 12.65
N ALA A 38 9.10 12.71 12.81
CA ALA A 38 8.02 12.40 11.89
C ALA A 38 8.32 12.75 10.42
N PRO A 39 8.95 13.91 10.10
CA PRO A 39 9.36 14.19 8.73
C PRO A 39 10.36 13.19 8.17
N VAL A 40 11.25 12.64 9.01
CA VAL A 40 12.24 11.62 8.62
C VAL A 40 11.57 10.28 8.37
N ALA A 41 10.62 9.88 9.23
CA ALA A 41 9.87 8.64 9.08
C ALA A 41 9.01 8.67 7.79
N VAL A 42 8.24 9.74 7.60
CA VAL A 42 7.36 9.93 6.43
C VAL A 42 8.17 10.04 5.14
N GLY A 43 9.21 10.88 5.11
CA GLY A 43 10.04 11.06 3.92
C GLY A 43 10.83 9.79 3.56
N SER A 44 11.40 9.09 4.54
CA SER A 44 12.08 7.81 4.31
C SER A 44 11.10 6.72 3.84
N GLY A 45 9.86 6.72 4.35
CA GLY A 45 8.78 5.86 3.86
C GLY A 45 8.43 6.11 2.39
N MET A 46 8.32 7.38 1.98
CA MET A 46 8.10 7.76 0.57
C MET A 46 9.26 7.33 -0.32
N ALA A 47 10.50 7.51 0.13
CA ALA A 47 11.70 7.09 -0.59
C ALA A 47 11.76 5.56 -0.76
N PHE A 48 11.37 4.83 0.29
CA PHE A 48 11.27 3.38 0.25
C PHE A 48 10.21 2.92 -0.76
N VAL A 49 8.99 3.46 -0.69
CA VAL A 49 7.93 3.08 -1.62
C VAL A 49 8.20 3.51 -3.06
N PHE A 50 8.86 4.64 -3.27
CA PHE A 50 9.38 5.03 -4.58
C PHE A 50 10.26 3.94 -5.19
N GLY A 51 11.28 3.48 -4.45
CA GLY A 51 12.21 2.46 -4.93
C GLY A 51 11.53 1.13 -5.23
N THR A 52 10.60 0.69 -4.37
CA THR A 52 9.85 -0.55 -4.60
C THR A 52 8.86 -0.45 -5.76
N ALA A 53 8.23 0.72 -5.94
CA ALA A 53 7.27 0.96 -7.01
C ALA A 53 7.93 1.02 -8.39
N VAL A 54 9.14 1.60 -8.52
CA VAL A 54 9.87 1.58 -9.80
C VAL A 54 10.03 0.15 -10.32
N ILE A 55 10.42 -0.79 -9.44
CA ILE A 55 10.59 -2.19 -9.80
C ILE A 55 9.25 -2.82 -10.22
N ALA A 56 8.17 -2.54 -9.47
CA ALA A 56 6.86 -3.11 -9.73
C ALA A 56 6.19 -2.55 -10.99
N THR A 57 6.30 -1.24 -11.25
CA THR A 57 5.73 -0.56 -12.42
C THR A 57 6.33 -1.07 -13.72
N LEU A 58 7.64 -1.32 -13.75
CA LEU A 58 8.30 -1.88 -14.94
C LEU A 58 7.69 -3.23 -15.34
N LYS A 59 7.35 -4.09 -14.36
CA LYS A 59 6.69 -5.39 -14.62
C LYS A 59 5.28 -5.23 -15.20
N HIS A 60 4.49 -4.27 -14.71
CA HIS A 60 3.08 -4.08 -15.12
C HIS A 60 2.92 -3.23 -16.38
N HIS A 61 3.92 -2.41 -16.69
CA HIS A 61 4.00 -1.69 -17.96
C HIS A 61 3.95 -2.66 -19.14
N ASP A 62 4.74 -3.74 -19.06
CA ASP A 62 4.87 -4.72 -20.14
C ASP A 62 3.59 -5.54 -20.34
N LEU A 63 2.71 -5.58 -19.32
CA LEU A 63 1.38 -6.20 -19.37
C LEU A 63 0.30 -5.28 -19.97
N GLY A 64 0.65 -4.04 -20.34
CA GLY A 64 -0.30 -3.09 -20.91
C GLY A 64 -1.39 -2.66 -19.94
N GLN A 65 -1.17 -2.77 -18.62
CA GLN A 65 -2.16 -2.46 -17.58
C GLN A 65 -2.14 -0.98 -17.15
N VAL A 66 -1.17 -0.19 -17.61
CA VAL A 66 -1.03 1.22 -17.21
C VAL A 66 -1.88 2.13 -18.10
N ASP A 67 -2.86 2.83 -17.52
CA ASP A 67 -3.54 3.94 -18.18
C ASP A 67 -2.79 5.25 -17.91
N TYR A 68 -1.93 5.63 -18.84
CA TYR A 68 -1.14 6.86 -18.75
C TYR A 68 -1.99 8.13 -18.72
N LYS A 69 -3.17 8.13 -19.34
CA LYS A 69 -4.05 9.29 -19.33
C LYS A 69 -4.63 9.50 -17.93
N LEU A 70 -5.10 8.41 -17.31
CA LEU A 70 -5.53 8.43 -15.91
C LEU A 70 -4.38 8.86 -15.00
N GLY A 71 -3.22 8.23 -15.14
CA GLY A 71 -2.04 8.51 -14.32
C GLY A 71 -1.61 9.98 -14.38
N VAL A 72 -1.52 10.58 -15.58
CA VAL A 72 -1.13 12.00 -15.73
C VAL A 72 -2.14 12.95 -15.08
N ILE A 73 -3.45 12.68 -15.20
CA ILE A 73 -4.46 13.50 -14.52
C ILE A 73 -4.30 13.37 -13.00
N MET A 74 -4.08 12.17 -12.50
CA MET A 74 -3.91 11.93 -11.06
C MET A 74 -2.67 12.64 -10.51
N ILE A 75 -1.54 12.62 -11.23
CA ILE A 75 -0.31 13.31 -10.80
C ILE A 75 -0.57 14.78 -10.44
N THR A 76 -1.45 15.48 -11.15
CA THR A 76 -1.78 16.87 -10.84
C THR A 76 -2.45 17.03 -9.47
N GLY A 77 -3.46 16.20 -9.17
CA GLY A 77 -4.14 16.22 -7.87
C GLY A 77 -3.23 15.74 -6.76
N THR A 78 -2.50 14.66 -7.00
CA THR A 78 -1.58 14.08 -6.01
C THR A 78 -0.45 15.03 -5.64
N THR A 79 0.13 15.75 -6.61
CA THR A 79 1.22 16.70 -6.32
C THR A 79 0.77 17.76 -5.32
N ILE A 80 -0.41 18.35 -5.55
CA ILE A 80 -0.99 19.36 -4.64
C ILE A 80 -1.34 18.70 -3.29
N GLY A 81 -1.88 17.48 -3.31
CA GLY A 81 -2.20 16.73 -2.11
C GLY A 81 -0.97 16.43 -1.25
N ILE A 82 0.13 15.97 -1.85
CA ILE A 82 1.38 15.66 -1.15
C ILE A 82 1.92 16.91 -0.48
N GLU A 83 1.94 18.05 -1.18
CA GLU A 83 2.44 19.29 -0.59
C GLU A 83 1.56 19.72 0.61
N ALA A 84 0.24 19.59 0.50
CA ALA A 84 -0.67 19.87 1.62
C ALA A 84 -0.48 18.90 2.80
N GLY A 85 -0.32 17.60 2.53
CA GLY A 85 -0.05 16.58 3.54
C GLY A 85 1.30 16.81 4.22
N ARG A 86 2.35 17.10 3.44
CA ARG A 86 3.67 17.46 3.92
C ARG A 86 3.63 18.70 4.80
N ALA A 87 3.00 19.77 4.32
CA ALA A 87 2.88 21.02 5.06
C ALA A 87 2.20 20.79 6.42
N SER A 88 1.19 19.91 6.45
CA SER A 88 0.50 19.52 7.69
C SER A 88 1.43 18.76 8.64
N VAL A 89 2.28 17.85 8.15
CA VAL A 89 3.29 17.16 8.98
C VAL A 89 4.29 18.14 9.57
N TYR A 90 4.87 19.04 8.77
CA TYR A 90 5.82 20.05 9.28
C TYR A 90 5.16 21.03 10.27
N TYR A 91 3.91 21.40 10.03
CA TYR A 91 3.14 22.22 10.97
C TYR A 91 2.93 21.51 12.31
N LEU A 92 2.50 20.25 12.30
CA LEU A 92 2.33 19.45 13.51
C LEU A 92 3.67 19.16 14.21
N GLU A 93 4.75 19.01 13.46
CA GLU A 93 6.10 18.79 13.99
C GLU A 93 6.57 20.02 14.77
N SER A 94 6.27 21.22 14.28
CA SER A 94 6.58 22.47 14.99
C SER A 94 5.85 22.61 16.34
N MET A 95 4.76 21.87 16.51
CA MET A 95 4.00 21.77 17.77
C MET A 95 4.37 20.53 18.60
N GLY A 96 5.25 19.67 18.11
CA GLY A 96 5.61 18.41 18.76
C GLY A 96 4.51 17.35 18.74
N LEU A 97 3.49 17.49 17.89
CA LEU A 97 2.32 16.61 17.82
C LEU A 97 2.32 15.65 16.62
N ALA A 98 3.27 15.79 15.69
CA ALA A 98 3.24 15.04 14.44
C ALA A 98 3.26 13.53 14.64
N GLY A 99 4.16 13.02 15.50
CA GLY A 99 4.26 11.58 15.79
C GLY A 99 2.91 11.00 16.22
N GLY A 100 2.30 11.56 17.25
CA GLY A 100 1.03 11.05 17.77
C GLY A 100 -0.15 11.19 16.81
N VAL A 101 -0.27 12.32 16.10
CA VAL A 101 -1.34 12.49 15.11
C VAL A 101 -1.17 11.51 13.94
N ILE A 102 0.06 11.27 13.48
CA ILE A 102 0.35 10.29 12.43
C ILE A 102 0.04 8.88 12.93
N SER A 103 0.44 8.50 14.15
CA SER A 103 0.11 7.21 14.76
C SER A 103 -1.40 6.99 14.83
N VAL A 104 -2.17 7.98 15.30
CA VAL A 104 -3.64 7.89 15.36
C VAL A 104 -4.24 7.74 13.96
N ALA A 105 -3.73 8.50 12.98
CA ALA A 105 -4.17 8.36 11.59
C ALA A 105 -3.87 6.95 11.04
N TYR A 106 -2.71 6.36 11.36
CA TYR A 106 -2.39 4.97 11.04
C TYR A 106 -3.34 3.98 11.72
N VAL A 107 -3.65 4.14 13.00
CA VAL A 107 -4.58 3.26 13.73
C VAL A 107 -5.95 3.27 13.07
N VAL A 108 -6.48 4.46 12.78
CA VAL A 108 -7.78 4.64 12.13
C VAL A 108 -7.78 4.02 10.74
N LEU A 109 -6.73 4.28 9.96
CA LEU A 109 -6.63 3.83 8.58
C LEU A 109 -6.44 2.32 8.48
N LEU A 110 -5.44 1.75 9.17
CA LEU A 110 -5.16 0.32 9.19
C LEU A 110 -6.32 -0.45 9.82
N GLY A 111 -6.91 0.09 10.89
CA GLY A 111 -8.07 -0.51 11.56
C GLY A 111 -9.30 -0.50 10.66
N GLY A 112 -9.59 0.63 10.00
CA GLY A 112 -10.73 0.77 9.09
C GLY A 112 -10.61 -0.12 7.85
N VAL A 113 -9.47 -0.06 7.16
CA VAL A 113 -9.22 -0.89 5.97
C VAL A 113 -9.13 -2.37 6.35
N GLY A 114 -8.42 -2.70 7.43
CA GLY A 114 -8.30 -4.07 7.93
C GLY A 114 -9.65 -4.67 8.31
N ALA A 115 -10.51 -3.92 8.99
CA ALA A 115 -11.85 -4.37 9.35
C ALA A 115 -12.75 -4.55 8.12
N MET A 116 -12.68 -3.65 7.15
CA MET A 116 -13.40 -3.75 5.87
C MET A 116 -12.99 -5.03 5.12
N VAL A 117 -11.69 -5.20 4.85
CA VAL A 117 -11.17 -6.35 4.11
C VAL A 117 -11.47 -7.67 4.84
N THR A 118 -11.30 -7.71 6.16
CA THR A 118 -11.58 -8.93 6.95
C THR A 118 -13.06 -9.27 6.92
N ARG A 119 -13.95 -8.26 6.97
CA ARG A 119 -15.39 -8.46 6.86
C ARG A 119 -15.77 -9.00 5.49
N ASP A 120 -15.16 -8.51 4.41
CA ASP A 120 -15.44 -8.97 3.05
C ASP A 120 -14.95 -10.41 2.85
N ALA A 121 -13.78 -10.76 3.39
CA ALA A 121 -13.26 -12.14 3.40
C ALA A 121 -14.19 -13.13 4.15
N LEU A 122 -14.78 -12.71 5.28
CA LEU A 122 -15.68 -13.56 6.07
C LEU A 122 -17.07 -13.74 5.44
N LYS A 123 -17.53 -12.78 4.63
CA LYS A 123 -18.84 -12.83 4.00
C LYS A 123 -18.89 -13.72 2.76
N GLY A 124 -17.73 -14.16 2.25
CA GLY A 124 -17.64 -14.94 1.01
C GLY A 124 -18.13 -14.16 -0.21
N ASP A 125 -18.22 -12.82 -0.09
CA ASP A 125 -18.68 -11.95 -1.17
C ASP A 125 -17.49 -11.76 -2.13
N SER A 126 -17.52 -12.49 -3.23
CA SER A 126 -16.50 -12.45 -4.30
C SER A 126 -16.52 -11.16 -5.11
N ASP A 127 -17.35 -10.18 -4.73
CA ASP A 127 -17.61 -8.96 -5.50
C ASP A 127 -16.97 -7.69 -4.90
N GLY A 128 -16.53 -7.75 -3.64
CA GLY A 128 -16.06 -6.58 -2.88
C GLY A 128 -14.58 -6.58 -2.46
N GLY A 129 -13.87 -7.69 -2.66
CA GLY A 129 -12.47 -7.81 -2.26
C GLY A 129 -11.51 -7.32 -3.34
N ILE A 130 -10.34 -6.82 -2.93
CA ILE A 130 -9.18 -6.66 -3.82
C ILE A 130 -8.77 -8.08 -4.26
N ASP A 131 -9.40 -8.60 -5.31
CA ASP A 131 -9.07 -9.88 -5.91
C ASP A 131 -7.79 -9.71 -6.71
N HIS A 132 -6.68 -10.24 -6.20
CA HIS A 132 -5.40 -10.23 -6.91
C HIS A 132 -5.43 -11.07 -8.20
N GLU A 133 -6.38 -12.02 -8.32
CA GLU A 133 -6.67 -12.75 -9.57
C GLU A 133 -7.47 -11.92 -10.60
N ALA A 134 -8.11 -10.82 -10.20
CA ALA A 134 -8.80 -9.95 -11.16
C ALA A 134 -7.83 -9.17 -12.06
N ALA A 135 -6.52 -9.19 -11.77
CA ALA A 135 -5.48 -8.66 -12.65
C ALA A 135 -5.30 -9.49 -13.94
N ASP A 136 -5.74 -10.75 -13.94
CA ASP A 136 -5.63 -11.71 -15.06
C ASP A 136 -6.98 -11.97 -15.77
N LYS A 137 -8.07 -11.28 -15.37
CA LYS A 137 -9.36 -11.35 -16.08
C LYS A 137 -9.33 -10.46 -17.32
N ASP A 138 -9.87 -10.98 -18.42
CA ASP A 138 -10.04 -10.23 -19.67
C ASP A 138 -10.84 -8.93 -19.43
N LEU A 139 -10.37 -7.83 -20.01
CA LEU A 139 -10.97 -6.50 -19.85
C LEU A 139 -12.44 -6.43 -20.33
N ASP A 140 -12.84 -7.37 -21.17
CA ASP A 140 -14.13 -7.39 -21.86
C ASP A 140 -15.29 -7.89 -20.98
N GLU A 141 -15.00 -8.54 -19.85
CA GLU A 141 -16.01 -9.12 -18.94
C GLU A 141 -16.17 -8.34 -17.63
N TYR A 142 -15.59 -7.14 -17.54
CA TYR A 142 -15.60 -6.33 -16.32
C TYR A 142 -16.93 -5.57 -16.11
N GLU A 143 -17.61 -5.88 -15.00
CA GLU A 143 -18.77 -5.09 -14.55
C GLU A 143 -18.35 -3.95 -13.61
N ILE A 144 -18.70 -2.72 -13.99
CA ILE A 144 -18.42 -1.54 -13.16
C ILE A 144 -19.22 -1.61 -11.84
N PRO A 145 -18.58 -1.43 -10.67
CA PRO A 145 -19.25 -1.41 -9.38
C PRO A 145 -20.41 -0.42 -9.30
N GLU A 146 -21.48 -0.74 -8.57
CA GLU A 146 -22.67 0.11 -8.46
C GLU A 146 -22.36 1.51 -7.91
N ILE A 147 -21.41 1.59 -6.96
CA ILE A 147 -20.95 2.86 -6.37
C ILE A 147 -20.32 3.75 -7.45
N ALA A 148 -19.46 3.17 -8.30
CA ALA A 148 -18.82 3.89 -9.39
C ALA A 148 -19.85 4.34 -10.44
N LYS A 149 -20.80 3.47 -10.82
CA LYS A 149 -21.92 3.82 -11.72
C LYS A 149 -22.71 5.02 -11.17
N LYS A 150 -23.01 5.03 -9.87
CA LYS A 150 -23.72 6.13 -9.21
C LYS A 150 -22.94 7.44 -9.24
N ILE A 151 -21.63 7.41 -8.97
CA ILE A 151 -20.76 8.58 -9.02
C ILE A 151 -20.65 9.11 -10.46
N GLN A 152 -20.43 8.23 -11.44
CA GLN A 152 -20.38 8.56 -12.87
C GLN A 152 -21.69 9.18 -13.40
N GLN A 153 -22.84 8.75 -12.86
CA GLN A 153 -24.14 9.31 -13.21
C GLN A 153 -24.42 10.64 -12.52
N THR A 154 -23.97 10.81 -11.28
CA THR A 154 -24.22 12.01 -10.47
C THR A 154 -23.28 13.16 -10.86
N VAL A 155 -21.99 12.88 -11.10
CA VAL A 155 -20.96 13.89 -11.35
C VAL A 155 -20.56 13.88 -12.83
N ARG A 156 -21.43 14.43 -13.68
CA ARG A 156 -21.18 14.64 -15.11
C ARG A 156 -20.74 16.07 -15.41
N ILE A 157 -19.67 16.51 -14.73
CA ILE A 157 -19.12 17.85 -14.91
C ILE A 157 -17.97 17.79 -15.92
N PRO A 158 -18.00 18.56 -17.02
CA PRO A 158 -16.89 18.61 -17.96
C PRO A 158 -15.60 19.18 -17.31
N PRO A 159 -14.40 18.74 -17.73
CA PRO A 159 -14.11 17.87 -18.87
C PRO A 159 -14.29 16.38 -18.53
N MET A 160 -14.96 15.66 -19.43
CA MET A 160 -15.15 14.20 -19.33
C MET A 160 -13.99 13.50 -20.02
N VAL A 161 -13.50 12.44 -19.40
CA VAL A 161 -12.36 11.67 -19.88
C VAL A 161 -12.78 10.21 -20.05
N THR A 162 -12.50 9.65 -21.22
CA THR A 162 -12.61 8.22 -21.45
C THR A 162 -11.28 7.55 -21.12
N LEU A 163 -11.35 6.58 -20.22
CA LEU A 163 -10.27 5.77 -19.69
C LEU A 163 -10.33 4.36 -20.30
N ARG A 164 -9.31 3.56 -20.06
CA ARG A 164 -9.30 2.13 -20.42
C ARG A 164 -10.41 1.37 -19.69
N GLY A 165 -11.02 0.40 -20.39
CA GLY A 165 -12.25 -0.28 -19.95
C GLY A 165 -13.55 0.48 -20.31
N ASP A 166 -13.49 1.40 -21.29
CA ASP A 166 -14.60 2.25 -21.75
C ASP A 166 -15.30 3.07 -20.64
N VAL A 167 -14.57 3.32 -19.55
CA VAL A 167 -15.05 4.08 -18.41
C VAL A 167 -14.98 5.57 -18.73
N ARG A 168 -16.11 6.27 -18.60
CA ARG A 168 -16.19 7.72 -18.80
C ARG A 168 -16.47 8.43 -17.47
N VAL A 169 -15.47 9.17 -16.98
CA VAL A 169 -15.52 9.88 -15.69
C VAL A 169 -15.12 11.35 -15.86
N SER A 170 -15.66 12.21 -15.00
CA SER A 170 -15.25 13.61 -14.91
C SER A 170 -13.82 13.72 -14.38
N ALA A 171 -12.97 14.52 -15.04
CA ALA A 171 -11.61 14.77 -14.58
C ALA A 171 -11.57 15.29 -13.13
N TRP A 172 -12.59 16.02 -12.69
CA TRP A 172 -12.70 16.53 -11.32
C TRP A 172 -12.78 15.43 -10.27
N VAL A 173 -13.47 14.32 -10.56
CA VAL A 173 -13.55 13.17 -9.65
C VAL A 173 -12.17 12.52 -9.53
N ILE A 174 -11.48 12.34 -10.66
CA ILE A 174 -10.13 11.77 -10.71
C ILE A 174 -9.17 12.65 -9.89
N THR A 175 -9.14 13.96 -10.15
CA THR A 175 -8.26 14.90 -9.45
C THR A 175 -8.62 15.00 -7.97
N ALA A 176 -9.89 14.92 -7.57
CA ALA A 176 -10.30 14.94 -6.16
C ALA A 176 -9.84 13.68 -5.41
N VAL A 177 -10.01 12.50 -6.02
CA VAL A 177 -9.49 11.23 -5.47
C VAL A 177 -7.97 11.28 -5.36
N ALA A 178 -7.29 11.75 -6.41
CA ALA A 178 -5.84 11.90 -6.43
C ALA A 178 -5.34 12.91 -5.38
N PHE A 179 -6.05 14.03 -5.20
CA PHE A 179 -5.75 15.00 -4.16
C PHE A 179 -5.90 14.39 -2.75
N ALA A 180 -7.03 13.74 -2.46
CA ALA A 180 -7.26 13.12 -1.15
C ALA A 180 -6.23 12.04 -0.83
N THR A 181 -5.96 11.15 -1.79
CA THR A 181 -4.92 10.11 -1.63
C THR A 181 -3.52 10.70 -1.56
N GLY A 182 -3.26 11.82 -2.25
CA GLY A 182 -2.02 12.59 -2.16
C GLY A 182 -1.82 13.23 -0.79
N VAL A 183 -2.86 13.80 -0.17
CA VAL A 183 -2.81 14.32 1.20
C VAL A 183 -2.45 13.20 2.17
N LEU A 184 -3.14 12.06 2.09
CA LEU A 184 -2.86 10.91 2.94
C LEU A 184 -1.45 10.35 2.70
N SER A 185 -1.01 10.29 1.45
CA SER A 185 0.33 9.84 1.07
C SER A 185 1.41 10.77 1.61
N GLY A 186 1.27 12.09 1.43
CA GLY A 186 2.17 13.10 1.97
C GLY A 186 2.18 13.15 3.50
N PHE A 187 1.05 12.83 4.14
CA PHE A 187 0.91 12.85 5.60
C PHE A 187 1.49 11.59 6.27
N LEU A 188 1.25 10.40 5.69
CA LEU A 188 1.60 9.11 6.29
C LEU A 188 2.87 8.51 5.69
N GLY A 189 3.30 8.95 4.52
CA GLY A 189 4.50 8.44 3.84
C GLY A 189 4.30 7.10 3.15
N VAL A 190 3.05 6.70 2.89
CA VAL A 190 2.71 5.35 2.39
C VAL A 190 2.65 5.21 0.86
N GLY A 191 2.84 6.30 0.10
CA GLY A 191 2.68 6.30 -1.36
C GLY A 191 1.23 6.26 -1.86
N GLY A 192 0.25 6.12 -0.97
CA GLY A 192 -1.19 6.19 -1.27
C GLY A 192 -1.80 4.93 -1.89
N GLY A 193 -0.99 3.94 -2.27
CA GLY A 193 -1.44 2.84 -3.13
C GLY A 193 -2.57 1.96 -2.59
N PHE A 194 -2.48 1.55 -1.32
CA PHE A 194 -3.52 0.71 -0.71
C PHE A 194 -4.88 1.41 -0.53
N ILE A 195 -4.93 2.74 -0.66
CA ILE A 195 -6.20 3.51 -0.67
C ILE A 195 -6.60 3.86 -2.11
N ARG A 196 -5.61 4.25 -2.92
CA ARG A 196 -5.83 4.73 -4.28
C ARG A 196 -6.34 3.64 -5.20
N MET A 197 -5.83 2.42 -5.08
CA MET A 197 -6.32 1.30 -5.89
C MET A 197 -7.81 1.00 -5.63
N PRO A 198 -8.28 0.82 -4.37
CA PRO A 198 -9.71 0.74 -4.07
C PRO A 198 -10.51 1.97 -4.53
N ALA A 199 -9.96 3.17 -4.39
CA ALA A 199 -10.65 4.39 -4.85
C ALA A 199 -10.81 4.42 -6.37
N MET A 200 -9.84 3.92 -7.14
CA MET A 200 -9.95 3.80 -8.59
C MET A 200 -11.01 2.76 -8.99
N ILE A 201 -11.09 1.65 -8.28
CA ILE A 201 -12.10 0.61 -8.55
C ILE A 201 -13.50 1.11 -8.16
N TYR A 202 -13.69 1.62 -6.94
CA TYR A 202 -15.03 1.91 -6.42
C TYR A 202 -15.53 3.33 -6.68
N ALA A 203 -14.64 4.33 -6.79
CA ALA A 203 -15.06 5.70 -7.05
C ALA A 203 -15.00 6.06 -8.54
N ILE A 204 -13.96 5.59 -9.24
CA ILE A 204 -13.78 5.87 -10.68
C ILE A 204 -14.41 4.75 -11.52
N GLY A 205 -14.32 3.49 -11.11
CA GLY A 205 -14.90 2.36 -11.83
C GLY A 205 -13.98 1.75 -12.87
N VAL A 206 -12.66 1.93 -12.77
CA VAL A 206 -11.72 1.30 -13.71
C VAL A 206 -11.49 -0.18 -13.35
N PRO A 207 -11.26 -1.04 -14.36
CA PRO A 207 -10.96 -2.46 -14.13
C PRO A 207 -9.78 -2.65 -13.17
N VAL A 208 -9.81 -3.73 -12.38
CA VAL A 208 -8.75 -4.05 -11.41
C VAL A 208 -7.35 -4.08 -12.03
N PRO A 209 -7.10 -4.73 -13.20
CA PRO A 209 -5.77 -4.70 -13.82
C PRO A 209 -5.30 -3.27 -14.10
N VAL A 210 -6.21 -2.42 -14.61
CA VAL A 210 -5.93 -1.02 -14.93
C VAL A 210 -5.65 -0.22 -13.66
N ALA A 211 -6.41 -0.46 -12.59
CA ALA A 211 -6.21 0.18 -11.30
C ALA A 211 -4.84 -0.18 -10.72
N VAL A 212 -4.46 -1.45 -10.69
CA VAL A 212 -3.16 -1.91 -10.16
C VAL A 212 -2.00 -1.30 -10.96
N GLY A 213 -2.03 -1.41 -12.29
CA GLY A 213 -0.96 -0.88 -13.14
C GLY A 213 -0.83 0.64 -13.04
N THR A 214 -1.95 1.36 -13.08
CA THR A 214 -1.97 2.83 -12.99
C THR A 214 -1.59 3.32 -11.60
N ASP A 215 -1.97 2.61 -10.53
CA ASP A 215 -1.57 2.96 -9.16
C ASP A 215 -0.06 2.85 -9.00
N LEU A 216 0.55 1.73 -9.42
CA LEU A 216 2.01 1.55 -9.34
C LEU A 216 2.75 2.64 -10.11
N PHE A 217 2.29 2.97 -11.32
CA PHE A 217 2.82 4.09 -12.09
C PHE A 217 2.73 5.40 -11.29
N GLU A 218 1.58 5.68 -10.69
CA GLU A 218 1.40 6.88 -9.89
C GLU A 218 2.34 6.88 -8.67
N ILE A 219 2.48 5.75 -7.95
CA ILE A 219 3.33 5.61 -6.77
C ILE A 219 4.78 5.99 -7.06
N VAL A 220 5.27 5.71 -8.27
CA VAL A 220 6.59 6.18 -8.72
C VAL A 220 6.68 7.71 -8.68
N PHE A 221 5.66 8.41 -9.15
CA PHE A 221 5.63 9.88 -9.12
C PHE A 221 5.36 10.42 -7.72
N SER A 222 4.39 9.86 -6.98
CA SER A 222 4.01 10.35 -5.65
C SER A 222 5.09 10.07 -4.61
N GLY A 223 5.65 8.86 -4.59
CA GLY A 223 6.81 8.51 -3.77
C GLY A 223 8.05 9.31 -4.15
N GLY A 224 8.31 9.48 -5.46
CA GLY A 224 9.43 10.27 -5.96
C GLY A 224 9.34 11.76 -5.58
N LEU A 225 8.19 12.39 -5.84
CA LEU A 225 7.92 13.78 -5.45
C LEU A 225 7.96 13.96 -3.93
N GLY A 226 7.28 13.08 -3.18
CA GLY A 226 7.27 13.12 -1.72
C GLY A 226 8.68 12.96 -1.14
N SER A 227 9.44 11.96 -1.59
CA SER A 227 10.83 11.76 -1.20
C SER A 227 11.70 12.97 -1.53
N TYR A 228 11.53 13.57 -2.71
CA TYR A 228 12.28 14.77 -3.09
C TYR A 228 11.94 15.97 -2.19
N LEU A 229 10.65 16.22 -1.97
CA LEU A 229 10.15 17.31 -1.15
C LEU A 229 10.64 17.18 0.30
N TYR A 230 10.43 16.03 0.94
CA TYR A 230 10.97 15.77 2.28
C TYR A 230 12.51 15.79 2.31
N GLY A 231 13.16 15.28 1.27
CA GLY A 231 14.61 15.22 1.13
C GLY A 231 15.26 16.61 1.12
N GLN A 232 14.63 17.61 0.50
CA GLN A 232 15.09 19.00 0.55
C GLN A 232 15.18 19.56 1.97
N GLY A 233 14.34 19.06 2.88
CA GLY A 233 14.35 19.42 4.30
C GLY A 233 15.13 18.44 5.19
N GLY A 234 15.94 17.53 4.61
CA GLY A 234 16.66 16.49 5.37
C GLY A 234 15.76 15.37 5.92
N GLY A 235 14.49 15.29 5.50
CA GLY A 235 13.52 14.28 5.93
C GLY A 235 13.68 12.90 5.30
N VAL A 236 14.79 12.62 4.61
CA VAL A 236 15.06 11.31 4.02
C VAL A 236 16.39 10.79 4.53
N ASN A 237 16.36 9.70 5.30
CA ASN A 237 17.56 9.05 5.79
C ASN A 237 17.96 7.89 4.88
N LEU A 238 18.88 8.15 3.96
CA LEU A 238 19.39 7.13 3.03
C LEU A 238 20.10 5.96 3.72
N GLY A 239 20.63 6.16 4.93
CA GLY A 239 21.22 5.09 5.75
C GLY A 239 20.20 4.06 6.22
N ILE A 240 18.92 4.40 6.23
CA ILE A 240 17.80 3.51 6.54
C ILE A 240 17.16 2.98 5.27
N VAL A 241 16.90 3.87 4.31
CA VAL A 241 16.19 3.56 3.07
C VAL A 241 16.98 2.58 2.21
N ALA A 242 18.29 2.77 2.03
CA ALA A 242 19.06 1.89 1.15
C ALA A 242 19.13 0.43 1.65
N PRO A 243 19.40 0.15 2.93
CA PRO A 243 19.30 -1.21 3.48
C PRO A 243 17.89 -1.81 3.40
N LEU A 244 16.85 -1.01 3.67
CA LEU A 244 15.46 -1.44 3.54
C LEU A 244 15.13 -1.84 2.10
N LEU A 245 15.50 -1.00 1.13
CA LEU A 245 15.30 -1.27 -0.29
C LEU A 245 16.07 -2.51 -0.75
N PHE A 246 17.31 -2.69 -0.28
CA PHE A 246 18.10 -3.87 -0.60
C PHE A 246 17.42 -5.16 -0.11
N GLY A 247 17.01 -5.19 1.17
CA GLY A 247 16.25 -6.31 1.71
C GLY A 247 14.93 -6.52 0.95
N SER A 248 14.20 -5.42 0.71
CA SER A 248 12.90 -5.45 0.05
C SER A 248 12.96 -5.97 -1.37
N ALA A 249 13.98 -5.58 -2.14
CA ALA A 249 14.18 -6.07 -3.50
C ALA A 249 14.40 -7.60 -3.54
N LEU A 250 15.01 -8.20 -2.51
CA LEU A 250 15.15 -9.65 -2.40
C LEU A 250 13.84 -10.30 -1.97
N GLY A 251 13.18 -9.75 -0.94
CA GLY A 251 11.90 -10.24 -0.44
C GLY A 251 10.79 -10.19 -1.49
N ALA A 252 10.71 -9.11 -2.26
CA ALA A 252 9.66 -8.87 -3.25
C ALA A 252 9.68 -9.90 -4.39
N ARG A 253 10.86 -10.43 -4.75
CA ARG A 253 10.95 -11.52 -5.73
C ARG A 253 10.28 -12.80 -5.23
N VAL A 254 10.43 -13.08 -3.94
CA VAL A 254 9.81 -14.26 -3.32
C VAL A 254 8.32 -14.01 -3.11
N GLY A 255 7.94 -12.83 -2.60
CA GLY A 255 6.55 -12.45 -2.38
C GLY A 255 5.71 -12.46 -3.66
N SER A 256 6.23 -11.89 -4.74
CA SER A 256 5.51 -11.85 -6.04
C SER A 256 5.48 -13.20 -6.77
N ALA A 257 6.34 -14.15 -6.41
CA ALA A 257 6.22 -15.52 -6.88
C ALA A 257 5.15 -16.30 -6.10
N ALA A 258 4.96 -15.99 -4.81
CA ALA A 258 3.96 -16.60 -3.96
C ALA A 258 2.52 -16.29 -4.40
N THR A 259 2.26 -15.12 -4.99
CA THR A 259 0.91 -14.74 -5.45
C THR A 259 0.35 -15.66 -6.53
N ALA A 260 1.21 -16.31 -7.33
CA ALA A 260 0.78 -17.18 -8.42
C ALA A 260 0.27 -18.56 -7.94
N VAL A 261 0.45 -18.89 -6.65
CA VAL A 261 0.14 -20.22 -6.11
C VAL A 261 -0.70 -20.20 -4.82
N VAL A 262 -0.99 -19.02 -4.28
CA VAL A 262 -1.83 -18.83 -3.09
C VAL A 262 -3.20 -18.34 -3.53
N ASN A 263 -4.26 -18.92 -2.96
CA ASN A 263 -5.64 -18.59 -3.31
C ASN A 263 -5.99 -17.15 -2.91
N SER A 264 -6.83 -16.49 -3.71
CA SER A 264 -7.29 -15.11 -3.46
C SER A 264 -7.88 -14.88 -2.07
N ASP A 265 -8.62 -15.85 -1.52
CA ASP A 265 -9.22 -15.73 -0.19
C ASP A 265 -8.17 -15.70 0.94
N ASP A 266 -7.12 -16.52 0.83
CA ASP A 266 -6.02 -16.54 1.80
C ASP A 266 -5.26 -15.19 1.78
N ILE A 267 -5.10 -14.58 0.59
CA ILE A 267 -4.47 -13.27 0.45
C ILE A 267 -5.26 -12.20 1.20
N LYS A 268 -6.59 -12.18 1.06
CA LYS A 268 -7.47 -11.23 1.78
C LYS A 268 -7.36 -11.40 3.29
N VAL A 269 -7.34 -12.64 3.79
CA VAL A 269 -7.21 -12.94 5.21
C VAL A 269 -5.86 -12.48 5.75
N TYR A 270 -4.76 -12.78 5.05
CA TYR A 270 -3.43 -12.33 5.45
C TYR A 270 -3.33 -10.81 5.45
N PHE A 271 -3.87 -10.14 4.43
CA PHE A 271 -3.84 -8.70 4.34
C PHE A 271 -4.67 -8.04 5.44
N GLY A 272 -5.94 -8.42 5.58
CA GLY A 272 -6.85 -7.86 6.59
C GLY A 272 -6.36 -8.10 8.01
N GLY A 273 -5.91 -9.32 8.32
CA GLY A 273 -5.34 -9.67 9.62
C GLY A 273 -4.08 -8.87 9.95
N MET A 274 -3.18 -8.71 8.97
CA MET A 274 -1.97 -7.91 9.13
C MET A 274 -2.28 -6.45 9.45
N LEU A 275 -3.22 -5.83 8.75
CA LEU A 275 -3.62 -4.43 8.98
C LEU A 275 -4.25 -4.26 10.37
N LEU A 276 -5.09 -5.20 10.80
CA LEU A 276 -5.71 -5.16 12.14
C LEU A 276 -4.67 -5.30 13.26
N VAL A 277 -3.75 -6.25 13.14
CA VAL A 277 -2.67 -6.40 14.11
C VAL A 277 -1.75 -5.19 14.08
N GLY A 278 -1.44 -4.65 12.90
CA GLY A 278 -0.67 -3.41 12.74
C GLY A 278 -1.36 -2.22 13.43
N SER A 279 -2.67 -2.05 13.25
CA SER A 279 -3.47 -1.01 13.92
C SER A 279 -3.38 -1.13 15.45
N ILE A 280 -3.57 -2.34 15.99
CA ILE A 280 -3.47 -2.59 17.43
C ILE A 280 -2.06 -2.31 17.93
N ALA A 281 -1.04 -2.77 17.20
CA ALA A 281 0.36 -2.61 17.57
C ALA A 281 0.79 -1.13 17.58
N VAL A 282 0.37 -0.35 16.56
CA VAL A 282 0.58 1.10 16.52
C VAL A 282 -0.14 1.80 17.66
N GLY A 283 -1.39 1.42 17.96
CA GLY A 283 -2.14 1.97 19.09
C GLY A 283 -1.47 1.70 20.44
N ILE A 284 -0.97 0.48 20.66
CA ILE A 284 -0.24 0.12 21.89
C ILE A 284 1.05 0.94 22.01
N GLY A 285 1.83 1.06 20.94
CA GLY A 285 3.06 1.83 20.95
C GLY A 285 2.82 3.32 21.24
N GLU A 286 1.78 3.89 20.64
CA GLU A 286 1.39 5.29 20.87
C GLU A 286 0.91 5.54 22.30
N VAL A 287 0.09 4.63 22.85
CA VAL A 287 -0.32 4.70 24.27
C VAL A 287 0.89 4.56 25.19
N GLY A 288 1.87 3.73 24.83
CA GLY A 288 3.14 3.61 25.54
C GLY A 288 3.89 4.93 25.60
N SER A 289 4.06 5.58 24.44
CA SER A 289 4.70 6.90 24.31
C SER A 289 3.97 7.97 25.13
N TYR A 290 2.65 8.02 25.04
CA TYR A 290 1.84 8.98 25.79
C TYR A 290 1.94 8.79 27.32
N LEU A 291 2.05 7.54 27.79
CA LEU A 291 2.20 7.21 29.20
C LEU A 291 3.66 7.23 29.69
N GLY A 292 4.64 7.40 28.79
CA GLY A 292 6.08 7.28 29.09
C GLY A 292 6.49 5.86 29.52
N ASN A 293 5.80 4.83 29.02
CA ASN A 293 6.06 3.44 29.37
C ASN A 293 6.82 2.72 28.25
N SER A 294 8.14 2.60 28.42
CA SER A 294 9.04 1.93 27.47
C SER A 294 8.70 0.46 27.20
N THR A 295 7.98 -0.21 28.12
CA THR A 295 7.54 -1.59 27.89
C THR A 295 6.42 -1.65 26.85
N LEU A 296 5.49 -0.71 26.87
CA LEU A 296 4.39 -0.63 25.89
C LEU A 296 4.91 -0.18 24.52
N GLU A 297 5.84 0.78 24.49
CA GLU A 297 6.51 1.20 23.26
C GLU A 297 7.22 0.01 22.58
N LEU A 298 8.04 -0.73 23.35
CA LEU A 298 8.73 -1.92 22.87
C LEU A 298 7.73 -3.00 22.44
N LEU A 299 6.65 -3.20 23.21
CA LEU A 299 5.60 -4.16 22.86
C LEU A 299 4.95 -3.81 21.52
N GLY A 300 4.64 -2.52 21.29
CA GLY A 300 4.10 -2.03 20.02
C GLY A 300 5.04 -2.32 18.87
N LEU A 301 6.33 -1.97 19.01
CA LEU A 301 7.35 -2.25 17.99
C LEU A 301 7.51 -3.74 17.69
N VAL A 302 7.58 -4.56 18.74
CA VAL A 302 7.70 -6.02 18.62
C VAL A 302 6.45 -6.62 17.97
N LEU A 303 5.25 -6.09 18.26
CA LEU A 303 4.02 -6.53 17.62
C LEU A 303 3.96 -6.14 16.15
N VAL A 304 4.37 -4.93 15.76
CA VAL A 304 4.41 -4.52 14.34
C VAL A 304 5.37 -5.41 13.55
N ILE A 305 6.60 -5.56 14.03
CA ILE A 305 7.62 -6.38 13.35
C ILE A 305 7.23 -7.86 13.40
N GLY A 306 6.76 -8.35 14.54
CA GLY A 306 6.34 -9.73 14.74
C GLY A 306 5.18 -10.12 13.85
N ALA A 307 4.17 -9.24 13.71
CA ALA A 307 3.06 -9.45 12.79
C ALA A 307 3.54 -9.56 11.34
N ALA A 308 4.43 -8.66 10.91
CA ALA A 308 5.02 -8.71 9.58
C ALA A 308 5.76 -10.04 9.35
N VAL A 309 6.56 -10.50 10.33
CA VAL A 309 7.29 -11.77 10.24
C VAL A 309 6.34 -12.97 10.19
N VAL A 310 5.30 -13.00 11.03
CA VAL A 310 4.32 -14.10 11.07
C VAL A 310 3.58 -14.20 9.76
N VAL A 311 3.12 -13.08 9.21
CA VAL A 311 2.39 -13.06 7.93
C VAL A 311 3.32 -13.43 6.78
N ALA A 312 4.56 -12.92 6.76
CA ALA A 312 5.52 -13.30 5.73
C ALA A 312 5.84 -14.80 5.79
N PHE A 313 5.98 -15.36 6.99
CA PHE A 313 6.16 -16.79 7.17
C PHE A 313 4.93 -17.59 6.69
N ALA A 314 3.72 -17.14 7.02
CA ALA A 314 2.48 -17.79 6.58
C ALA A 314 2.40 -17.84 5.05
N VAL A 315 2.69 -16.72 4.37
CA VAL A 315 2.75 -16.63 2.90
C VAL A 315 3.76 -17.62 2.31
N LEU A 316 4.98 -17.69 2.88
CA LEU A 316 6.00 -18.62 2.40
C LEU A 316 5.62 -20.08 2.67
N TYR A 317 5.03 -20.36 3.83
CA TYR A 317 4.57 -21.68 4.18
C TYR A 317 3.49 -22.18 3.22
N THR A 318 2.46 -21.37 2.97
CA THR A 318 1.38 -21.73 2.02
C THR A 318 1.90 -21.93 0.62
N THR A 319 2.81 -21.07 0.16
CA THR A 319 3.49 -21.21 -1.13
C THR A 319 4.18 -22.58 -1.26
N VAL A 320 4.96 -22.97 -0.25
CA VAL A 320 5.68 -24.26 -0.25
C VAL A 320 4.71 -25.43 -0.19
N THR A 321 3.63 -25.34 0.59
CA THR A 321 2.63 -26.41 0.65
C THR A 321 1.87 -26.56 -0.65
N SER A 322 1.45 -25.46 -1.28
CA SER A 322 0.76 -25.48 -2.57
C SER A 322 1.62 -26.12 -3.66
N LEU A 323 2.91 -25.73 -3.76
CA LEU A 323 3.85 -26.30 -4.72
C LEU A 323 4.07 -27.81 -4.53
N ARG A 324 4.09 -28.29 -3.27
CA ARG A 324 4.23 -29.73 -2.97
C ARG A 324 3.02 -30.53 -3.44
N VAL A 325 1.80 -30.00 -3.21
CA VAL A 325 0.56 -30.65 -3.63
C VAL A 325 0.48 -30.74 -5.15
N THR A 326 0.76 -29.65 -5.87
CA THR A 326 0.77 -29.63 -7.34
C THR A 326 1.78 -30.64 -7.91
N ARG A 327 2.98 -30.71 -7.32
CA ARG A 327 4.01 -31.67 -7.74
C ARG A 327 3.58 -33.12 -7.51
N GLN A 328 2.94 -33.42 -6.38
CA GLN A 328 2.43 -34.77 -6.08
C GLN A 328 1.34 -35.20 -7.07
N GLN A 329 0.40 -34.31 -7.40
CA GLN A 329 -0.65 -34.58 -8.38
C GLN A 329 -0.09 -34.85 -9.78
N GLN A 330 0.96 -34.14 -10.20
CA GLN A 330 1.63 -34.39 -11.48
C GLN A 330 2.35 -35.74 -11.53
N THR A 331 3.01 -36.16 -10.43
CA THR A 331 3.62 -37.50 -10.36
C THR A 331 2.59 -38.62 -10.36
N SER A 332 1.47 -38.50 -9.64
CA SER A 332 0.42 -39.53 -9.62
C SER A 332 -0.41 -39.61 -10.90
N ALA A 333 -0.37 -38.61 -11.77
CA ALA A 333 -1.01 -38.64 -13.09
C ALA A 333 -0.08 -39.20 -14.20
N ALA A 334 1.21 -39.37 -13.90
CA ALA A 334 2.22 -39.91 -14.82
C ALA A 334 2.49 -41.42 -14.62
N ASP A 335 1.99 -42.00 -13.53
CA ASP A 335 1.98 -43.44 -13.21
C ASP A 335 0.64 -44.08 -13.61
#